data_AF-A0A9Q8QVQ2-F1
#
_entry.id   AF-A0A9Q8QVQ2-F1
#
_cell.length_a   1.000
_cell.length_b   1.000
_cell.length_c   1.000
_cell.angle_alpha   90.00
_cell.angle_beta   90.00
_cell.angle_gamma   90.00
#
_symmetry.space_group_name_H-M   'P 1'
#
loop_
_entity.id
_entity.type
_entity.pdbx_description
1 polymer ?
#
loop_
_entity_poly.entity_id
_entity_poly.type
_entity_poly.pdbx_seq_one_letter_code
_entity_poly.pdbx_strand_id
1 'polypeptide(L)'
;MVDYDAAVAAVQDPNADPILLAKIAYENPEFGANVAVNPRCYPGLKRWIAEFGDERARETLAQYGFTAEAFGGPVQDQEAPSQAAFEEPVATNPYGFTAEQALTTTDQMQIAQIAQYAPELRACIARNPNTYPALIEWLGQLGDPAINAALASRQ
;
A
#
# COMPACT_ATOMS: atom_id res chain seq x y z
N MET A 1 -4.79 11.54 -15.14
CA MET A 1 -5.11 11.39 -16.57
C MET A 1 -3.97 10.64 -17.23
N VAL A 2 -4.12 9.33 -17.41
CA VAL A 2 -3.27 8.56 -18.33
C VAL A 2 -3.66 8.96 -19.76
N ASP A 3 -2.69 9.26 -20.61
CA ASP A 3 -2.94 9.51 -22.02
C ASP A 3 -3.60 8.30 -22.68
N TYR A 4 -4.63 8.52 -23.49
CA TYR A 4 -5.38 7.45 -24.14
C TYR A 4 -4.47 6.50 -24.95
N ASP A 5 -3.48 7.06 -25.65
CA ASP A 5 -2.49 6.30 -26.42
C ASP A 5 -1.62 5.39 -25.52
N ALA A 6 -1.19 5.92 -24.38
CA ALA A 6 -0.44 5.16 -23.38
C ALA A 6 -1.29 4.07 -22.72
N ALA A 7 -2.60 4.33 -22.53
CA ALA A 7 -3.54 3.34 -22.02
C ALA A 7 -3.70 2.17 -23.02
N VAL A 8 -3.86 2.46 -24.31
CA VAL A 8 -3.93 1.44 -25.37
C VAL A 8 -2.66 0.59 -25.40
N ALA A 9 -1.48 1.22 -25.35
CA ALA A 9 -0.21 0.50 -25.33
C ALA A 9 -0.08 -0.43 -24.12
N ALA A 10 -0.44 0.05 -22.94
CA ALA A 10 -0.36 -0.72 -21.70
C ALA A 10 -1.36 -1.88 -21.65
N VAL A 11 -2.60 -1.74 -22.11
CA VAL A 11 -3.54 -2.87 -22.09
C VAL A 11 -3.19 -3.98 -23.08
N GLN A 12 -2.49 -3.62 -24.16
CA GLN A 12 -2.00 -4.56 -25.16
C GLN A 12 -0.67 -5.20 -24.77
N ASP A 13 0.11 -4.58 -23.88
CA ASP A 13 1.41 -5.10 -23.47
C ASP A 13 1.26 -6.28 -22.48
N PRO A 14 1.78 -7.48 -22.80
CA PRO A 14 1.67 -8.65 -21.93
C PRO A 14 2.55 -8.60 -20.68
N ASN A 15 3.44 -7.60 -20.58
CA ASN A 15 4.30 -7.34 -19.43
C ASN A 15 3.95 -6.03 -18.72
N ALA A 16 2.81 -5.41 -19.05
CA ALA A 16 2.39 -4.13 -18.52
C ALA A 16 2.40 -4.11 -16.98
N ASP A 17 2.71 -2.95 -16.43
CA ASP A 17 2.67 -2.73 -14.99
C ASP A 17 1.24 -2.99 -14.46
N PRO A 18 1.06 -3.89 -13.48
CA PRO A 18 -0.27 -4.23 -12.96
C PRO A 18 -0.94 -3.01 -12.29
N ILE A 19 -0.14 -2.10 -11.73
CA ILE A 19 -0.61 -0.84 -11.16
C ILE A 19 -1.12 0.11 -12.26
N LEU A 20 -0.42 0.16 -13.39
CA LEU A 20 -0.84 0.96 -14.55
C LEU A 20 -2.14 0.41 -15.14
N LEU A 21 -2.28 -0.92 -15.25
CA LEU A 21 -3.53 -1.57 -15.69
C LEU A 21 -4.72 -1.25 -14.77
N ALA A 22 -4.53 -1.29 -13.45
CA ALA A 22 -5.57 -0.91 -12.49
C ALA A 22 -5.97 0.56 -12.65
N LYS A 23 -4.99 1.45 -12.84
CA LYS A 23 -5.23 2.87 -13.08
C LYS A 23 -5.99 3.11 -14.39
N ILE A 24 -5.65 2.39 -15.46
CA ILE A 24 -6.35 2.46 -16.75
C ILE A 24 -7.79 1.96 -16.59
N ALA A 25 -8.01 0.83 -15.93
CA ALA A 25 -9.36 0.31 -15.70
C ALA A 25 -10.25 1.26 -14.89
N TYR A 26 -9.65 2.03 -13.97
CA TYR A 26 -10.35 3.03 -13.17
C TYR A 26 -10.61 4.35 -13.92
N GLU A 27 -9.59 4.90 -14.59
CA GLU A 27 -9.72 6.17 -15.32
C GLU A 27 -10.47 6.00 -16.65
N ASN A 28 -10.47 4.80 -17.23
CA ASN A 28 -11.03 4.49 -18.55
C ASN A 28 -11.74 3.12 -18.51
N PRO A 29 -13.00 3.08 -18.06
CA PRO A 29 -13.75 1.82 -17.91
C PRO A 29 -13.91 1.05 -19.24
N GLU A 30 -13.87 1.75 -20.39
CA GLU A 30 -13.89 1.16 -21.73
C GLU A 30 -12.75 0.15 -21.98
N PHE A 31 -11.61 0.34 -21.31
CA PHE A 31 -10.46 -0.55 -21.43
C PHE A 31 -10.54 -1.79 -20.52
N GLY A 32 -11.54 -1.89 -19.65
CA GLY A 32 -11.69 -2.99 -18.68
C GLY A 32 -11.67 -4.37 -19.34
N ALA A 33 -12.22 -4.52 -20.54
CA ALA A 33 -12.22 -5.81 -21.26
C ALA A 33 -10.82 -6.23 -21.70
N ASN A 34 -10.01 -5.28 -22.18
CA ASN A 34 -8.62 -5.54 -22.57
C ASN A 34 -7.73 -5.78 -21.34
N VAL A 35 -7.98 -5.05 -20.25
CA VAL A 35 -7.30 -5.29 -18.96
C VAL A 35 -7.63 -6.68 -18.43
N ALA A 36 -8.90 -7.11 -18.47
CA ALA A 36 -9.35 -8.41 -17.96
C ALA A 36 -8.62 -9.61 -18.59
N VAL A 37 -8.31 -9.53 -19.90
CA VAL A 37 -7.60 -10.58 -20.64
C VAL A 37 -6.07 -10.45 -20.55
N ASN A 38 -5.56 -9.34 -20.01
CA ASN A 38 -4.13 -9.14 -19.87
C ASN A 38 -3.57 -10.11 -18.80
N PRO A 39 -2.48 -10.84 -19.08
CA PRO A 39 -1.87 -11.79 -18.13
C PRO A 39 -1.38 -11.13 -16.84
N ARG A 40 -1.08 -9.82 -16.86
CA ARG A 40 -0.67 -9.03 -15.69
C ARG A 40 -1.86 -8.56 -14.85
N CYS A 41 -3.09 -8.77 -15.31
CA CYS A 41 -4.29 -8.50 -14.53
C CYS A 41 -4.42 -9.51 -13.39
N TYR A 42 -4.22 -9.03 -12.16
CA TYR A 42 -4.29 -9.87 -10.97
C TYR A 42 -5.75 -10.16 -10.55
N PRO A 43 -5.98 -11.21 -9.73
CA PRO A 43 -7.33 -11.67 -9.39
C PRO A 43 -8.24 -10.60 -8.76
N GLY A 44 -7.71 -9.73 -7.91
CA GLY A 44 -8.45 -8.61 -7.33
C GLY A 44 -8.96 -7.60 -8.37
N LEU A 45 -8.16 -7.30 -9.39
CA LEU A 45 -8.57 -6.42 -10.49
C LEU A 45 -9.61 -7.10 -11.38
N LYS A 46 -9.47 -8.40 -11.65
CA LYS A 46 -10.51 -9.18 -12.37
C LYS A 46 -11.83 -9.16 -11.63
N ARG A 47 -11.82 -9.32 -10.31
CA ARG A 47 -13.04 -9.21 -9.49
C ARG A 47 -13.62 -7.80 -9.55
N TRP A 48 -12.80 -6.77 -9.42
CA TRP A 48 -13.24 -5.38 -9.53
C TRP A 48 -13.84 -5.09 -10.90
N ILE A 49 -13.24 -5.58 -11.99
CA ILE A 49 -13.77 -5.45 -13.36
C ILE A 49 -15.07 -6.25 -13.52
N ALA A 50 -15.19 -7.43 -12.89
CA ALA A 50 -16.40 -8.24 -12.91
C ALA A 50 -17.58 -7.56 -12.19
N GLU A 51 -17.30 -6.66 -11.23
CA GLU A 51 -18.30 -6.00 -10.39
C GLU A 51 -18.60 -4.56 -10.84
N PHE A 52 -17.56 -3.76 -11.07
CA PHE A 52 -17.62 -2.32 -11.39
C PHE A 52 -17.26 -1.99 -12.84
N GLY A 53 -16.70 -2.94 -13.58
CA GLY A 53 -16.27 -2.72 -14.96
C GLY A 53 -17.42 -2.68 -15.98
N ASP A 54 -17.08 -2.29 -17.20
CA ASP A 54 -18.00 -2.25 -18.33
C ASP A 54 -18.65 -3.61 -18.63
N GLU A 55 -19.83 -3.61 -19.25
CA GLU A 55 -20.56 -4.84 -19.59
C GLU A 55 -19.71 -5.81 -20.42
N ARG A 56 -18.96 -5.28 -21.40
CA ARG A 56 -18.03 -6.07 -22.23
C ARG A 56 -16.94 -6.73 -21.39
N ALA A 57 -16.45 -6.05 -20.36
CA ALA A 57 -15.39 -6.55 -19.51
C ALA A 57 -15.88 -7.69 -18.60
N ARG A 58 -17.09 -7.51 -18.05
CA ARG A 58 -17.81 -8.53 -17.28
C ARG A 58 -18.12 -9.76 -18.12
N GLU A 59 -18.62 -9.56 -19.34
CA GLU A 59 -18.88 -10.65 -20.29
C GLU A 59 -17.60 -11.41 -20.64
N THR A 60 -16.50 -10.69 -20.88
CA THR A 60 -15.19 -11.29 -21.17
C THR A 60 -14.74 -12.17 -20.01
N LEU A 61 -14.77 -11.67 -18.78
CA LEU A 61 -14.42 -12.45 -17.60
C LEU A 61 -15.36 -13.64 -17.36
N ALA A 62 -16.66 -13.47 -17.60
CA ALA A 62 -17.65 -14.55 -17.53
C ALA A 62 -17.36 -15.67 -18.54
N GLN A 63 -16.92 -15.34 -19.76
CA GLN A 63 -16.50 -16.34 -20.75
C GLN A 63 -15.30 -17.18 -20.28
N TYR A 64 -14.40 -16.59 -19.50
CA TYR A 64 -13.27 -17.30 -18.88
C TYR A 64 -13.61 -17.97 -17.54
N GLY A 65 -14.86 -17.88 -17.08
CA GLY A 65 -15.30 -18.44 -15.79
C GLY A 65 -14.88 -17.61 -14.56
N PHE A 66 -14.42 -16.38 -14.76
CA PHE A 66 -14.05 -15.42 -13.71
C PHE A 66 -15.25 -14.51 -13.38
N THR A 67 -16.31 -15.04 -12.76
CA THR A 67 -17.48 -14.22 -12.38
C THR A 67 -17.35 -13.68 -10.95
N ALA A 68 -17.92 -12.50 -10.67
CA ALA A 68 -17.95 -11.92 -9.32
C ALA A 68 -18.55 -12.91 -8.29
N GLU A 69 -19.54 -13.71 -8.73
CA GLU A 69 -20.18 -14.77 -7.96
C GLU A 69 -19.26 -15.97 -7.68
N ALA A 70 -18.38 -16.35 -8.63
CA ALA A 70 -17.38 -17.40 -8.41
C ALA A 70 -16.31 -16.97 -7.39
N PHE A 71 -16.09 -15.67 -7.21
CA PHE A 71 -15.24 -15.10 -6.15
C PHE A 71 -16.03 -14.78 -4.86
N GLY A 72 -17.33 -15.07 -4.81
CA GLY A 72 -18.30 -14.55 -3.85
C GLY A 72 -18.25 -15.15 -2.43
N GLY A 73 -17.64 -14.40 -1.52
CA GLY A 73 -18.12 -14.20 -0.15
C GLY A 73 -18.61 -12.75 0.00
N PRO A 74 -19.31 -12.37 1.09
CA PRO A 74 -19.82 -11.02 1.28
C PRO A 74 -18.72 -10.01 1.02
N VAL A 75 -19.07 -8.95 0.30
CA VAL A 75 -18.22 -7.78 0.10
C VAL A 75 -18.07 -7.15 1.48
N GLN A 76 -17.15 -7.67 2.30
CA GLN A 76 -16.44 -6.79 3.19
C GLN A 76 -15.73 -5.85 2.24
N ASP A 77 -15.97 -4.55 2.37
CA ASP A 77 -15.26 -3.48 1.68
C ASP A 77 -13.75 -3.63 1.88
N GLN A 78 -13.15 -4.62 1.22
CA GLN A 78 -11.76 -4.61 0.86
C GLN A 78 -11.74 -3.80 -0.42
N GLU A 79 -11.59 -2.51 -0.19
CA GLU A 79 -10.80 -1.60 -1.00
C GLU A 79 -9.93 -2.40 -1.98
N ALA A 80 -9.99 -2.04 -3.27
CA ALA A 80 -9.06 -2.49 -4.29
C ALA A 80 -7.66 -2.68 -3.69
N PRO A 81 -6.82 -3.64 -4.11
CA PRO A 81 -5.46 -3.72 -3.62
C PRO A 81 -4.63 -2.56 -4.21
N SER A 82 -4.94 -1.34 -3.76
CA SER A 82 -3.96 -0.36 -3.31
C SER A 82 -3.09 -1.08 -2.29
N GLN A 83 -2.03 -1.72 -2.77
CA GLN A 83 -0.95 -2.25 -1.94
C GLN A 83 -1.38 -3.32 -0.92
N ALA A 84 -0.89 -4.55 -1.12
CA ALA A 84 -0.34 -5.26 0.03
C ALA A 84 0.81 -4.40 0.60
N ALA A 85 0.45 -3.47 1.49
CA ALA A 85 1.23 -2.52 2.30
C ALA A 85 0.48 -1.16 2.41
N PHE A 86 -0.69 -1.18 3.03
CA PHE A 86 -1.09 -0.09 3.93
C PHE A 86 -1.10 -0.63 5.36
N GLU A 87 -0.01 -1.31 5.73
CA GLU A 87 0.47 -1.21 7.10
C GLU A 87 1.09 0.17 7.24
N GLU A 88 0.36 1.02 7.98
CA GLU A 88 0.88 2.20 8.67
C GLU A 88 1.28 3.36 7.73
N PRO A 89 1.17 4.64 8.16
CA PRO A 89 1.41 5.77 7.27
C PRO A 89 2.79 5.60 6.63
N VAL A 90 2.84 5.58 5.30
CA VAL A 90 4.08 5.76 4.55
C VAL A 90 4.64 7.11 5.00
N ALA A 91 5.50 7.07 6.02
CA ALA A 91 6.19 8.22 6.51
C ALA A 91 6.86 8.83 5.29
N THR A 92 6.60 10.11 5.06
CA THR A 92 7.09 10.89 3.92
C THR A 92 8.59 11.17 4.10
N ASN A 93 9.33 10.18 4.56
CA ASN A 93 10.69 10.30 4.96
C ASN A 93 11.56 10.01 3.73
N PRO A 94 12.33 10.98 3.22
CA PRO A 94 13.15 10.80 2.02
C PRO A 94 14.21 9.68 2.15
N TYR A 95 14.42 9.16 3.36
CA TYR A 95 15.34 8.07 3.68
C TYR A 95 14.70 6.67 3.66
N GLY A 96 13.37 6.55 3.53
CA GLY A 96 12.67 5.26 3.39
C GLY A 96 12.56 4.42 4.67
N PHE A 97 12.77 5.02 5.85
CA PHE A 97 12.59 4.33 7.13
C PHE A 97 11.10 4.09 7.43
N THR A 98 10.77 2.94 8.03
CA THR A 98 9.40 2.56 8.39
C THR A 98 9.19 2.53 9.92
N ALA A 99 7.93 2.63 10.35
CA ALA A 99 7.55 2.53 11.75
C ALA A 99 7.93 1.18 12.37
N GLU A 100 7.70 0.09 11.66
CA GLU A 100 8.14 -1.25 12.06
C GLU A 100 9.65 -1.32 12.26
N GLN A 101 10.44 -0.73 11.36
CA GLN A 101 11.88 -0.71 11.47
C GLN A 101 12.33 0.10 12.69
N ALA A 102 11.68 1.23 12.96
CA ALA A 102 11.90 2.00 14.18
C ALA A 102 11.58 1.17 15.45
N LEU A 103 10.56 0.32 15.41
CA LEU A 103 10.09 -0.51 16.55
C LEU A 103 10.93 -1.77 16.80
N THR A 104 11.42 -2.40 15.74
CA THR A 104 12.04 -3.73 15.79
C THR A 104 13.55 -3.71 15.67
N THR A 105 14.14 -2.60 15.18
CA THR A 105 15.58 -2.55 14.96
C THR A 105 16.35 -2.70 16.27
N THR A 106 17.34 -3.57 16.27
CA THR A 106 18.27 -3.79 17.39
C THR A 106 19.54 -2.95 17.26
N ASP A 107 19.76 -2.35 16.10
CA ASP A 107 20.97 -1.62 15.78
C ASP A 107 20.91 -0.18 16.30
N GLN A 108 21.74 0.15 17.29
CA GLN A 108 21.73 1.47 17.92
C GLN A 108 22.02 2.61 16.93
N MET A 109 22.85 2.37 15.92
CA MET A 109 23.19 3.37 14.91
C MET A 109 22.00 3.63 13.98
N GLN A 110 21.22 2.59 13.64
CA GLN A 110 19.95 2.75 12.93
C GLN A 110 18.91 3.48 13.77
N ILE A 111 18.77 3.16 15.06
CA ILE A 111 17.85 3.85 15.97
C ILE A 111 18.14 5.37 15.98
N ALA A 112 19.41 5.75 16.07
CA ALA A 112 19.83 7.14 16.05
C ALA A 112 19.55 7.82 14.69
N GLN A 113 19.81 7.13 13.58
CA GLN A 113 19.54 7.64 12.23
C GLN A 113 18.05 7.88 12.02
N ILE A 114 17.20 6.92 12.40
CA ILE A 114 15.75 7.06 12.31
C ILE A 114 15.28 8.23 13.18
N ALA A 115 15.74 8.35 14.42
CA ALA A 115 15.36 9.48 15.28
C ALA A 115 15.81 10.85 14.72
N GLN A 116 16.94 10.90 14.00
CA GLN A 116 17.45 12.13 13.41
C GLN A 116 16.74 12.51 12.11
N TYR A 117 16.61 11.56 11.19
CA TYR A 117 16.07 11.77 9.84
C TYR A 117 14.55 11.69 9.79
N ALA A 118 13.92 10.93 10.70
CA ALA A 118 12.50 10.62 10.72
C ALA A 118 11.84 11.15 12.01
N PRO A 119 11.57 12.46 12.12
CA PRO A 119 10.92 13.01 13.30
C PRO A 119 9.55 12.35 13.57
N GLU A 120 8.82 11.98 12.52
CA GLU A 120 7.55 11.24 12.62
C GLU A 120 7.68 9.83 13.21
N LEU A 121 8.84 9.18 13.08
CA LEU A 121 9.08 7.84 13.63
C LEU A 121 9.65 7.86 15.04
N ARG A 122 9.91 9.03 15.62
CA ARG A 122 10.45 9.15 16.99
C ARG A 122 9.55 8.52 18.04
N ALA A 123 8.23 8.57 17.88
CA ALA A 123 7.30 7.88 18.77
C ALA A 123 7.45 6.34 18.68
N CYS A 124 7.79 5.82 17.50
CA CYS A 124 8.06 4.40 17.30
C CYS A 124 9.40 3.99 17.93
N ILE A 125 10.46 4.81 17.77
CA ILE A 125 11.73 4.63 18.49
C ILE A 125 11.49 4.66 20.01
N ALA A 126 10.66 5.59 20.48
CA ALA A 126 10.18 5.65 21.84
C ALA A 126 9.34 4.45 22.28
N ARG A 127 9.04 3.44 21.46
CA ARG A 127 8.49 2.15 21.92
C ARG A 127 9.46 0.97 21.78
N ASN A 128 10.49 1.09 20.95
CA ASN A 128 11.41 -0.01 20.64
C ASN A 128 12.30 -0.41 21.83
N PRO A 129 12.14 -1.60 22.43
CA PRO A 129 12.84 -2.02 23.65
C PRO A 129 14.37 -1.95 23.59
N ASN A 130 14.97 -1.94 22.39
CA ASN A 130 16.41 -1.84 22.17
C ASN A 130 16.93 -0.39 22.17
N THR A 131 16.04 0.59 22.26
CA THR A 131 16.41 2.01 22.34
C THR A 131 17.19 2.29 23.61
N TYR A 132 18.37 2.89 23.46
CA TYR A 132 19.27 3.17 24.56
C TYR A 132 18.74 4.32 25.45
N PRO A 133 19.04 4.30 26.76
CA PRO A 133 18.43 5.20 27.74
C PRO A 133 18.68 6.69 27.44
N ALA A 134 19.86 7.05 26.94
CA ALA A 134 20.17 8.45 26.61
C ALA A 134 19.24 9.02 25.50
N LEU A 135 18.82 8.19 24.54
CA LEU A 135 17.88 8.63 23.51
C LEU A 135 16.45 8.69 24.04
N ILE A 136 16.07 7.77 24.94
CA ILE A 136 14.78 7.83 25.64
C ILE A 136 14.64 9.12 26.43
N GLU A 137 15.68 9.52 27.16
CA GLU A 137 15.69 10.77 27.92
C GLU A 137 15.59 11.99 26.99
N TRP A 138 16.36 11.99 25.89
CA TRP A 138 16.27 13.04 24.89
C TRP A 138 14.87 13.14 24.28
N LEU A 139 14.24 11.99 23.96
CA LEU A 139 12.89 11.90 23.41
C LEU A 139 11.85 12.45 24.39
N GLY A 140 11.95 12.15 25.68
CA GLY A 140 11.07 12.71 26.71
C GLY A 140 11.22 14.22 26.89
N GLN A 141 12.43 14.76 26.68
CA GLN A 141 12.69 16.20 26.74
C GLN A 141 12.10 16.99 25.57
N LEU A 142 11.76 16.34 24.45
CA LEU A 142 11.13 17.01 23.30
C LEU A 142 9.71 17.53 23.63
N GLY A 143 9.05 16.99 24.64
CA GLY A 143 7.71 17.41 25.06
C GLY A 143 6.58 17.01 24.10
N ASP A 144 6.86 16.13 23.14
CA ASP A 144 5.85 15.66 22.18
C ASP A 144 4.89 14.66 22.83
N PRO A 145 3.56 14.84 22.68
CA PRO A 145 2.57 13.98 23.33
C PRO A 145 2.57 12.54 22.80
N ALA A 146 2.86 12.33 21.51
CA ALA A 146 2.90 10.99 20.92
C ALA A 146 4.13 10.22 21.40
N ILE A 147 5.28 10.89 21.48
CA ILE A 147 6.52 10.33 22.05
C ILE A 147 6.34 10.01 23.54
N ASN A 148 5.74 10.92 24.32
CA ASN A 148 5.51 10.68 25.73
C ASN A 148 4.55 9.51 25.99
N ALA A 149 3.47 9.40 25.21
CA ALA A 149 2.56 8.25 25.29
C ALA A 149 3.26 6.94 24.92
N ALA A 150 4.12 6.97 23.90
CA ALA A 150 4.96 5.85 23.50
C ALA A 150 5.91 5.41 24.61
N LEU A 151 6.63 6.36 25.24
CA LEU A 151 7.52 6.09 26.38
C LEU A 151 6.77 5.52 27.58
N ALA A 152 5.60 6.07 27.90
CA ALA A 152 4.75 5.59 29.00
C ALA A 152 4.25 4.16 28.76
N SER A 153 4.05 3.77 27.50
CA SER A 153 3.60 2.42 27.12
C SER A 153 4.69 1.33 27.28
N ARG A 154 5.91 1.69 27.70
CA ARG A 154 7.04 0.77 27.88
C ARG A 154 7.26 0.30 29.31
N GLN A 155 6.64 0.97 30.29
CA GLN A 155 6.72 0.62 31.71
C GLN A 155 5.94 -0.66 32.02
#